data_AF-A0A3M0WLM6-F1
#
_entry.id   AF-A0A3M0WLM6-F1
#
_cell.length_a   1.000
_cell.length_b   1.000
_cell.length_c   1.000
_cell.angle_alpha   90.00
_cell.angle_beta   90.00
_cell.angle_gamma   90.00
#
_symmetry.space_group_name_H-M   'P 1'
#
loop_
_entity.id
_entity.type
_entity.pdbx_description
1 polymer ?
#
loop_
_entity_poly.entity_id
_entity_poly.type
_entity_poly.pdbx_seq_one_letter_code
_entity_poly.pdbx_strand_id
1 'polypeptide(L)'
;MQKKRRLRAISAGLLSTAVLAFSANAQKTPYDPNPPFGLNLLKPTEVKVGGFFSRKTIKAYQPKNPYNIFINYELGMHCVGFDISYCCVIPPYNSIQAQVVKSGENGKLPRLLTPEDGVKLYYYVKDNSYSEGNKMKYWSVPKDTNGDGDLSDPGDNIANYVWTHLFIYQDLEGTVPKNWKKSQRLHVGKEINVPIDAGPSGKPMAGGYMDYSGDNGGNIVFTEPMKAVQPLVPHVPLKLTASNIWDALGLPLTAFNDSRRKGTIRSITGKDFQPYQYSMVQLHDKNGKPITVNGKIVEFFGTNPVDIPNCAICHSGDGKAA
;
A
#
# COMPACT_ATOMS: atom_id res chain seq x y z
N MET A 1 -54.18 -51.96 -53.45
CA MET A 1 -53.22 -51.23 -54.31
C MET A 1 -52.41 -50.27 -53.46
N GLN A 2 -51.09 -50.37 -53.55
CA GLN A 2 -50.09 -49.87 -52.61
C GLN A 2 -50.10 -48.35 -52.39
N LYS A 3 -50.15 -47.92 -51.12
CA LYS A 3 -49.62 -46.63 -50.69
C LYS A 3 -48.48 -46.86 -49.70
N LYS A 4 -47.28 -46.49 -50.12
CA LYS A 4 -46.05 -46.46 -49.33
C LYS A 4 -46.25 -45.60 -48.07
N ARG A 5 -45.99 -46.18 -46.89
CA ARG A 5 -45.61 -45.41 -45.71
C ARG A 5 -44.58 -46.23 -44.92
N ARG A 6 -43.33 -45.77 -45.02
CA ARG A 6 -42.26 -46.19 -44.11
C ARG A 6 -42.60 -45.64 -42.72
N LEU A 7 -42.64 -46.49 -41.72
CA LEU A 7 -42.40 -46.10 -40.34
C LEU A 7 -41.42 -47.10 -39.73
N ARG A 8 -40.27 -46.53 -39.37
CA ARG A 8 -39.16 -47.17 -38.68
C ARG A 8 -39.59 -47.42 -37.24
N ALA A 9 -39.46 -48.65 -36.79
CA ALA A 9 -39.28 -49.00 -35.40
C ALA A 9 -38.21 -50.11 -35.40
N ILE A 10 -37.14 -49.92 -34.64
CA ILE A 10 -36.80 -50.78 -33.51
C ILE A 10 -35.66 -50.09 -32.75
N SER A 11 -35.96 -49.96 -31.48
CA SER A 11 -35.25 -49.37 -30.37
C SER A 11 -34.08 -50.24 -29.89
N ALA A 12 -33.24 -49.58 -29.09
CA ALA A 12 -32.41 -50.13 -28.03
C ALA A 12 -31.07 -50.78 -28.42
N GLY A 13 -29.99 -50.10 -28.02
CA GLY A 13 -28.65 -50.66 -27.98
C GLY A 13 -27.62 -49.60 -27.64
N LEU A 14 -27.52 -49.24 -26.36
CA LEU A 14 -26.39 -48.58 -25.69
C LEU A 14 -25.70 -47.44 -26.48
N LEU A 15 -26.11 -46.20 -26.22
CA LEU A 15 -25.24 -45.04 -26.45
C LEU A 15 -24.09 -45.11 -25.45
N SER A 16 -23.00 -45.75 -25.87
CA SER A 16 -21.70 -45.69 -25.24
C SER A 16 -21.27 -44.24 -25.12
N THR A 17 -20.92 -43.86 -23.90
CA THR A 17 -20.14 -42.68 -23.52
C THR A 17 -19.11 -42.27 -24.58
N ALA A 18 -19.47 -41.28 -25.38
CA ALA A 18 -18.51 -40.43 -26.08
C ALA A 18 -18.85 -38.99 -25.70
N VAL A 19 -18.58 -38.65 -24.44
CA VAL A 19 -18.28 -37.28 -24.06
C VAL A 19 -17.10 -36.90 -24.92
N LEU A 20 -17.36 -36.16 -25.99
CA LEU A 20 -16.33 -35.44 -26.74
C LEU A 20 -15.67 -34.50 -25.73
N ALA A 21 -14.59 -34.98 -25.13
CA ALA A 21 -13.61 -34.16 -24.47
C ALA A 21 -13.09 -33.21 -25.55
N PHE A 22 -13.68 -32.03 -25.63
CA PHE A 22 -12.98 -30.86 -26.10
C PHE A 22 -11.83 -30.66 -25.11
N SER A 23 -10.73 -31.36 -25.34
CA SER A 23 -9.44 -30.96 -24.85
C SER A 23 -9.24 -29.56 -25.43
N ALA A 24 -9.41 -28.55 -24.59
CA ALA A 24 -8.83 -27.25 -24.79
C ALA A 24 -7.31 -27.46 -24.88
N ASN A 25 -6.84 -27.86 -26.06
CA ASN A 25 -5.47 -27.63 -26.47
C ASN A 25 -5.36 -26.11 -26.58
N ALA A 26 -5.16 -25.47 -25.42
CA ALA A 26 -4.57 -24.15 -25.35
C ALA A 26 -3.25 -24.28 -26.11
N GLN A 27 -3.30 -23.87 -27.37
CA GLN A 27 -2.18 -23.84 -28.28
C GLN A 27 -1.12 -23.02 -27.55
N LYS A 28 -0.08 -23.68 -27.03
CA LYS A 28 1.05 -23.01 -26.38
C LYS A 28 1.67 -22.13 -27.46
N THR A 29 1.26 -20.87 -27.53
CA THR A 29 1.96 -19.86 -28.31
C THR A 29 3.41 -19.88 -27.83
N PRO A 30 4.38 -20.14 -28.71
CA PRO A 30 5.79 -20.08 -28.34
C PRO A 30 6.06 -18.73 -27.67
N TYR A 31 6.73 -18.74 -26.52
CA TYR A 31 7.16 -17.52 -25.86
C TYR A 31 8.13 -16.79 -26.79
N ASP A 32 7.71 -15.64 -27.33
CA ASP A 32 8.61 -14.75 -28.05
C ASP A 32 9.49 -14.05 -27.02
N PRO A 33 10.82 -14.30 -27.00
CA PRO A 33 11.72 -13.64 -26.06
C PRO A 33 11.90 -12.15 -26.38
N ASN A 34 11.41 -11.69 -27.54
CA ASN A 34 11.45 -10.28 -27.89
C ASN A 34 10.35 -9.54 -27.14
N PRO A 35 10.68 -8.43 -26.45
CA PRO A 35 9.65 -7.60 -25.85
C PRO A 35 8.67 -7.12 -26.94
N PRO A 36 7.37 -6.97 -26.63
CA PRO A 36 6.35 -6.49 -27.57
C PRO A 36 6.52 -5.01 -27.94
N PHE A 37 7.66 -4.41 -27.60
CA PHE A 37 8.03 -3.02 -27.84
C PHE A 37 9.45 -2.94 -28.40
N GLY A 38 9.67 -2.00 -29.32
CA GLY A 38 11.00 -1.70 -29.85
C GLY A 38 11.81 -0.78 -28.93
N LEU A 39 13.14 -0.92 -28.97
CA LEU A 39 14.09 -0.02 -28.27
C LEU A 39 14.59 1.11 -29.18
N ASN A 40 14.04 1.22 -30.40
CA ASN A 40 14.41 2.19 -31.43
C ASN A 40 14.20 3.66 -31.04
N LEU A 41 13.36 3.93 -30.04
CA LEU A 41 13.14 5.28 -29.51
C LEU A 41 14.14 5.67 -28.41
N LEU A 42 14.99 4.75 -27.97
CA LEU A 42 15.98 5.01 -26.95
C LEU A 42 17.35 5.28 -27.60
N LYS A 43 18.05 6.30 -27.12
CA LYS A 43 19.39 6.62 -27.61
C LYS A 43 20.39 5.57 -27.12
N PRO A 44 21.10 4.83 -27.99
CA PRO A 44 22.10 3.86 -27.57
C PRO A 44 23.25 4.53 -26.79
N THR A 45 23.85 3.78 -25.87
CA THR A 45 25.05 4.17 -25.13
C THR A 45 25.88 2.94 -24.76
N GLU A 46 27.06 3.15 -24.21
CA GLU A 46 27.94 2.10 -23.72
C GLU A 46 28.18 2.29 -22.23
N VAL A 47 28.08 1.20 -21.48
CA VAL A 47 28.25 1.20 -20.02
C VAL A 47 29.36 0.23 -19.67
N LYS A 48 30.27 0.66 -18.79
CA LYS A 48 31.31 -0.21 -18.23
C LYS A 48 30.73 -0.88 -16.98
N VAL A 49 30.62 -2.20 -17.02
CA VAL A 49 30.12 -3.05 -15.92
C VAL A 49 31.20 -3.99 -15.42
N GLY A 50 31.10 -4.39 -14.15
CA GLY A 50 32.02 -5.36 -13.52
C GLY A 50 32.97 -4.74 -12.48
N GLY A 51 33.62 -5.61 -11.72
CA GLY A 51 34.45 -5.26 -10.57
C GLY A 51 35.91 -4.98 -10.93
N PHE A 52 36.77 -4.86 -9.90
CA PHE A 52 38.18 -4.53 -10.05
C PHE A 52 38.95 -5.48 -10.99
N PHE A 53 38.57 -6.75 -11.01
CA PHE A 53 39.25 -7.81 -11.77
C PHE A 53 38.63 -8.12 -13.14
N SER A 54 37.49 -7.52 -13.49
CA SER A 54 36.86 -7.73 -14.80
C SER A 54 35.95 -6.55 -15.14
N ARG A 55 36.38 -5.74 -16.11
CA ARG A 55 35.55 -4.65 -16.69
C ARG A 55 35.12 -5.07 -18.09
N LYS A 56 33.82 -5.13 -18.31
CA LYS A 56 33.21 -5.39 -19.61
C LYS A 56 32.44 -4.16 -20.05
N THR A 57 32.57 -3.79 -21.33
CA THR A 57 31.69 -2.81 -21.95
C THR A 57 30.45 -3.51 -22.47
N ILE A 58 29.26 -3.03 -22.11
CA ILE A 58 27.98 -3.50 -22.62
C ILE A 58 27.27 -2.40 -23.39
N LYS A 59 26.53 -2.78 -24.43
CA LYS A 59 25.59 -1.88 -25.10
C LYS A 59 24.37 -1.67 -24.19
N ALA A 60 23.98 -0.43 -24.01
CA ALA A 60 22.85 -0.02 -23.20
C ALA A 60 22.11 1.14 -23.89
N TYR A 61 21.15 1.74 -23.19
CA TYR A 61 20.38 2.87 -23.67
C TYR A 61 20.37 4.00 -22.65
N GLN A 62 20.33 5.24 -23.13
CA GLN A 62 20.18 6.41 -22.27
C GLN A 62 18.81 6.38 -21.58
N PRO A 63 18.77 6.70 -20.27
CA PRO A 63 17.50 6.80 -19.56
C PRO A 63 16.68 7.99 -20.10
N LYS A 64 15.35 7.86 -20.07
CA LYS A 64 14.45 8.97 -20.45
C LYS A 64 14.44 10.10 -19.43
N ASN A 65 14.59 9.76 -18.15
CA ASN A 65 14.58 10.70 -17.04
C ASN A 65 15.91 10.60 -16.27
N PRO A 66 16.51 11.71 -15.82
CA PRO A 66 17.71 11.69 -14.97
C PRO A 66 17.44 11.15 -13.55
N TYR A 67 16.17 11.17 -13.13
CA TYR A 67 15.69 10.60 -11.88
C TYR A 67 14.43 9.77 -12.13
N ASN A 68 14.27 8.68 -11.40
CA ASN A 68 13.03 7.92 -11.34
C ASN A 68 12.69 7.64 -9.87
N ILE A 69 11.42 7.74 -9.50
CA ILE A 69 10.95 7.41 -8.15
C ILE A 69 10.05 6.19 -8.29
N PHE A 70 10.45 5.08 -7.66
CA PHE A 70 9.63 3.89 -7.54
C PHE A 70 8.77 4.05 -6.31
N ILE A 71 7.46 3.97 -6.46
CA ILE A 71 6.49 4.17 -5.40
C ILE A 71 5.74 2.86 -5.23
N ASN A 72 5.89 2.25 -4.07
CA ASN A 72 5.23 1.04 -3.67
C ASN A 72 4.25 1.34 -2.52
N TYR A 73 3.35 0.40 -2.33
CA TYR A 73 2.36 0.41 -1.29
C TYR A 73 2.26 -0.99 -0.71
N GLU A 74 2.31 -1.12 0.62
CA GLU A 74 2.42 -2.44 1.25
C GLU A 74 1.10 -3.09 1.67
N LEU A 75 0.04 -2.32 1.94
CA LEU A 75 -1.19 -2.92 2.44
C LEU A 75 -2.45 -2.19 2.00
N GLY A 76 -3.24 -2.90 1.15
CA GLY A 76 -4.61 -2.60 0.75
C GLY A 76 -5.45 -2.10 1.93
N MET A 77 -6.25 -1.06 1.74
CA MET A 77 -7.37 -0.82 2.65
C MET A 77 -8.24 -2.08 2.63
N HIS A 78 -8.31 -2.80 3.74
CA HIS A 78 -9.27 -3.87 3.90
C HIS A 78 -10.47 -3.29 4.67
N CYS A 79 -11.67 -3.37 4.10
CA CYS A 79 -12.90 -3.06 4.82
C CYS A 79 -13.54 -4.38 5.26
N VAL A 80 -13.90 -4.49 6.54
CA VAL A 80 -14.78 -5.56 7.03
C VAL A 80 -15.95 -4.90 7.72
N GLY A 81 -17.09 -4.91 7.05
CA GLY A 81 -18.38 -4.52 7.60
C GLY A 81 -19.49 -5.06 6.70
N PHE A 82 -20.55 -5.61 7.30
CA PHE A 82 -21.67 -6.20 6.57
C PHE A 82 -22.63 -5.14 5.99
N ASP A 83 -22.51 -3.88 6.39
CA ASP A 83 -23.39 -2.77 6.00
C ASP A 83 -22.57 -1.48 5.73
N ILE A 84 -22.75 -0.89 4.54
CA ILE A 84 -22.06 0.32 4.05
C ILE A 84 -22.25 1.52 5.00
N SER A 85 -23.36 1.59 5.75
CA SER A 85 -23.62 2.65 6.72
C SER A 85 -22.71 2.59 7.97
N TYR A 86 -22.00 1.48 8.17
CA TYR A 86 -21.03 1.24 9.26
C TYR A 86 -19.62 0.87 8.74
N CYS A 87 -19.39 0.79 7.42
CA CYS A 87 -18.36 -0.06 6.81
C CYS A 87 -16.92 0.47 6.75
N CYS A 88 -16.51 1.42 7.60
CA CYS A 88 -15.17 2.01 7.47
C CYS A 88 -14.45 2.16 8.81
N VAL A 89 -14.48 1.11 9.65
CA VAL A 89 -13.74 1.11 10.91
C VAL A 89 -12.70 0.00 10.88
N ILE A 90 -11.75 0.10 9.95
CA ILE A 90 -10.52 -0.70 10.00
C ILE A 90 -9.35 0.26 10.13
N PRO A 91 -8.37 -0.02 11.00
CA PRO A 91 -7.18 0.81 11.14
C PRO A 91 -6.51 0.92 9.77
N PRO A 92 -6.39 2.12 9.23
CA PRO A 92 -5.86 2.27 7.89
C PRO A 92 -4.35 2.06 7.95
N TYR A 93 -3.88 0.99 7.30
CA TYR A 93 -2.47 0.61 7.26
C TYR A 93 -1.82 0.95 5.91
N ASN A 94 -2.25 2.05 5.30
CA ASN A 94 -1.78 2.42 3.97
C ASN A 94 -0.43 3.13 4.04
N SER A 95 0.66 2.41 3.85
CA SER A 95 1.98 3.04 3.79
C SER A 95 2.34 3.42 2.35
N ILE A 96 2.84 4.64 2.14
CA ILE A 96 3.51 5.01 0.89
C ILE A 96 4.99 4.75 1.09
N GLN A 97 5.53 3.80 0.34
CA GLN A 97 6.96 3.54 0.30
C GLN A 97 7.52 4.04 -1.02
N ALA A 98 8.71 4.62 -0.98
CA ALA A 98 9.35 5.10 -2.19
C ALA A 98 10.87 4.91 -2.17
N GLN A 99 11.44 4.73 -3.35
CA GLN A 99 12.88 4.79 -3.54
C GLN A 99 13.20 5.59 -4.80
N VAL A 100 14.03 6.61 -4.63
CA VAL A 100 14.54 7.41 -5.74
C VAL A 100 15.82 6.80 -6.30
N VAL A 101 15.90 6.79 -7.63
CA VAL A 101 17.05 6.35 -8.40
C VAL A 101 17.53 7.52 -9.24
N LYS A 102 18.81 7.89 -9.07
CA LYS A 102 19.50 8.71 -10.07
C LYS A 102 19.87 7.81 -11.23
N SER A 103 19.37 8.14 -12.40
CA SER A 103 19.58 7.34 -13.60
C SER A 103 21.03 7.38 -14.04
N GLY A 104 21.50 6.26 -14.58
CA GLY A 104 22.84 6.10 -15.14
C GLY A 104 22.99 6.78 -16.49
N GLU A 105 23.07 8.11 -16.52
CA GLU A 105 23.28 8.86 -17.76
C GLU A 105 24.74 8.78 -18.23
N ASN A 106 24.93 8.77 -19.56
CA ASN A 106 26.25 8.89 -20.20
C ASN A 106 27.24 7.82 -19.73
N GLY A 107 26.79 6.55 -19.71
CA GLY A 107 27.64 5.40 -19.39
C GLY A 107 27.90 5.18 -17.91
N LYS A 108 27.28 5.98 -17.02
CA LYS A 108 27.31 5.75 -15.56
C LYS A 108 26.29 4.70 -15.15
N LEU A 109 26.53 4.05 -14.01
CA LEU A 109 25.56 3.13 -13.42
C LEU A 109 24.48 3.90 -12.64
N PRO A 110 23.22 3.43 -12.63
CA PRO A 110 22.19 4.00 -11.78
C PRO A 110 22.54 3.80 -10.30
N ARG A 111 22.05 4.69 -9.45
CA ARG A 111 22.28 4.62 -8.00
C ARG A 111 21.04 5.03 -7.23
N LEU A 112 20.74 4.30 -6.15
CA LEU A 112 19.73 4.69 -5.17
C LEU A 112 20.20 5.96 -4.45
N LEU A 113 19.30 6.94 -4.30
CA LEU A 113 19.60 8.12 -3.50
C LEU A 113 19.08 7.99 -2.07
N THR A 114 19.87 8.52 -1.16
CA THR A 114 19.62 8.51 0.29
C THR A 114 19.72 9.94 0.83
N PRO A 115 19.39 10.21 2.10
CA PRO A 115 19.53 11.54 2.70
C PRO A 115 20.95 12.13 2.56
N GLU A 116 21.99 11.28 2.56
CA GLU A 116 23.40 11.67 2.40
C GLU A 116 23.69 12.34 1.05
N ASP A 117 22.85 12.10 0.05
CA ASP A 117 22.90 12.79 -1.25
C ASP A 117 22.29 14.19 -1.23
N GLY A 118 21.81 14.64 -0.07
CA GLY A 118 21.17 15.94 0.10
C GLY A 118 19.79 16.02 -0.55
N VAL A 119 19.04 14.91 -0.53
CA VAL A 119 17.68 14.83 -1.07
C VAL A 119 16.66 14.47 0.01
N LYS A 120 15.40 14.84 -0.24
CA LYS A 120 14.23 14.46 0.55
C LYS A 120 13.09 14.06 -0.37
N LEU A 121 12.21 13.16 0.08
CA LEU A 121 10.98 12.84 -0.64
C LEU A 121 9.78 13.48 0.04
N TYR A 122 9.06 14.31 -0.71
CA TYR A 122 7.79 14.89 -0.29
C TYR A 122 6.66 14.07 -0.90
N TYR A 123 5.73 13.59 -0.09
CA TYR A 123 4.57 12.84 -0.55
C TYR A 123 3.28 13.63 -0.34
N TYR A 124 2.27 13.31 -1.14
CA TYR A 124 0.88 13.66 -0.89
C TYR A 124 -0.02 12.68 -1.63
N VAL A 125 -1.30 12.61 -1.26
CA VAL A 125 -2.29 11.83 -2.00
C VAL A 125 -3.16 12.77 -2.80
N LYS A 126 -3.23 12.54 -4.11
CA LYS A 126 -3.98 13.41 -5.01
C LYS A 126 -5.47 13.29 -4.72
N ASP A 127 -6.10 14.43 -4.44
CA ASP A 127 -7.55 14.54 -4.22
C ASP A 127 -8.03 13.68 -3.04
N ASN A 128 -7.19 13.46 -2.01
CA ASN A 128 -7.53 12.71 -0.81
C ASN A 128 -6.69 13.17 0.39
N SER A 129 -7.03 14.33 0.94
CA SER A 129 -6.25 15.02 1.97
C SER A 129 -6.80 14.87 3.39
N TYR A 130 -8.06 14.44 3.51
CA TYR A 130 -8.72 14.13 4.79
C TYR A 130 -9.57 12.85 4.67
N SER A 131 -9.82 12.22 5.80
CA SER A 131 -10.46 10.91 5.91
C SER A 131 -11.65 10.91 6.86
N GLU A 132 -11.60 11.66 7.97
CA GLU A 132 -12.73 11.78 8.89
C GLU A 132 -13.88 12.63 8.31
N GLY A 133 -15.06 12.51 8.90
CA GLY A 133 -16.20 13.38 8.60
C GLY A 133 -17.15 12.76 7.61
N ASN A 134 -17.11 13.21 6.34
CA ASN A 134 -18.03 12.72 5.33
C ASN A 134 -17.56 11.45 4.61
N LYS A 135 -16.28 11.07 4.74
CA LYS A 135 -15.67 9.90 4.09
C LYS A 135 -15.57 8.67 4.97
N MET A 136 -15.20 8.87 6.23
CA MET A 136 -15.02 7.81 7.24
C MET A 136 -15.49 8.32 8.61
N LYS A 137 -15.84 7.37 9.48
CA LYS A 137 -16.05 7.59 10.91
C LYS A 137 -15.08 6.67 11.66
N TYR A 138 -13.99 7.22 12.18
CA TYR A 138 -12.93 6.45 12.84
C TYR A 138 -12.35 7.21 14.04
N TRP A 139 -11.97 8.48 13.87
CA TRP A 139 -11.45 9.32 14.97
C TRP A 139 -12.56 9.85 15.87
N SER A 140 -13.78 10.01 15.34
CA SER A 140 -14.91 10.52 16.13
C SER A 140 -15.76 9.44 16.78
N VAL A 141 -15.44 8.16 16.59
CA VAL A 141 -16.17 7.05 17.21
C VAL A 141 -15.64 6.84 18.63
N PRO A 142 -16.43 7.12 19.68
CA PRO A 142 -15.96 7.02 21.06
C PRO A 142 -15.59 5.59 21.43
N LYS A 143 -14.49 5.43 22.15
CA LYS A 143 -14.05 4.14 22.68
C LYS A 143 -13.14 4.36 23.87
N ASP A 144 -13.50 3.73 24.98
CA ASP A 144 -12.68 3.67 26.19
C ASP A 144 -11.33 3.02 25.84
N THR A 145 -10.30 3.87 25.79
CA THR A 145 -8.97 3.50 25.32
C THR A 145 -8.06 3.09 26.47
N ASN A 146 -8.22 3.71 27.64
CA ASN A 146 -7.41 3.44 28.82
C ASN A 146 -7.96 2.27 29.67
N GLY A 147 -9.25 1.94 29.55
CA GLY A 147 -9.97 0.89 30.26
C GLY A 147 -10.53 1.33 31.62
N ASP A 148 -10.76 2.62 31.86
CA ASP A 148 -11.25 3.15 33.14
C ASP A 148 -12.77 3.12 33.31
N GLY A 149 -13.50 2.79 32.25
CA GLY A 149 -14.95 2.65 32.25
C GLY A 149 -15.72 3.91 31.87
N ASP A 150 -15.05 4.98 31.43
CA ASP A 150 -15.71 6.14 30.84
C ASP A 150 -15.18 6.50 29.43
N LEU A 151 -15.59 7.66 28.91
CA LEU A 151 -15.30 8.15 27.54
C LEU A 151 -14.88 9.62 27.56
N SER A 152 -14.43 10.11 28.71
CA SER A 152 -14.16 11.53 28.94
C SER A 152 -12.71 11.91 28.65
N ASP A 153 -11.84 10.92 28.43
CA ASP A 153 -10.42 11.17 28.28
C ASP A 153 -10.04 11.72 26.89
N PRO A 154 -9.06 12.65 26.83
CA PRO A 154 -8.45 13.09 25.58
C PRO A 154 -7.77 11.92 24.85
N GLY A 155 -8.50 11.32 23.91
CA GLY A 155 -8.01 10.18 23.13
C GLY A 155 -8.96 9.00 23.09
N ASP A 156 -10.08 9.04 23.82
CA ASP A 156 -11.10 7.99 23.80
C ASP A 156 -11.83 7.90 22.47
N ASN A 157 -11.22 7.18 21.53
CA ASN A 157 -11.78 6.90 20.24
C ASN A 157 -11.19 5.63 19.64
N ILE A 158 -11.91 5.08 18.65
CA ILE A 158 -11.46 3.86 17.97
C ILE A 158 -10.09 4.04 17.34
N ALA A 159 -9.77 5.23 16.82
CA ALA A 159 -8.50 5.48 16.14
C ALA A 159 -7.28 5.29 17.05
N ASN A 160 -7.41 5.57 18.33
CA ASN A 160 -6.39 5.31 19.33
C ASN A 160 -6.47 3.89 19.90
N TYR A 161 -7.68 3.42 20.22
CA TYR A 161 -7.91 2.11 20.82
C TYR A 161 -7.26 0.94 20.06
N VAL A 162 -7.31 0.96 18.74
CA VAL A 162 -6.80 -0.17 17.93
C VAL A 162 -5.28 -0.34 18.00
N TRP A 163 -4.53 0.70 18.41
CA TRP A 163 -3.07 0.70 18.43
C TRP A 163 -2.47 0.40 19.80
N THR A 164 -3.28 0.29 20.85
CA THR A 164 -2.79 0.21 22.25
C THR A 164 -1.95 -1.03 22.55
N HIS A 165 -1.89 -1.99 21.62
CA HIS A 165 -1.06 -3.19 21.71
C HIS A 165 0.37 -2.96 21.20
N LEU A 166 0.66 -1.80 20.60
CA LEU A 166 1.96 -1.36 20.12
C LEU A 166 2.52 -0.27 21.04
N PHE A 167 3.81 -0.32 21.32
CA PHE A 167 4.50 0.70 22.12
C PHE A 167 5.92 0.95 21.65
N ILE A 168 6.46 2.10 22.01
CA ILE A 168 7.88 2.42 21.95
C ILE A 168 8.41 2.69 23.37
N TYR A 169 9.73 2.77 23.53
CA TYR A 169 10.32 3.28 24.78
C TYR A 169 10.74 4.74 24.67
N GLN A 170 11.18 5.16 23.49
CA GLN A 170 11.72 6.51 23.29
C GLN A 170 11.44 7.01 21.87
N ASP A 171 11.69 6.17 20.87
CA ASP A 171 11.76 6.59 19.48
C ASP A 171 11.32 5.48 18.51
N LEU A 172 11.21 5.81 17.21
CA LEU A 172 10.78 4.90 16.14
C LEU A 172 11.96 4.16 15.49
N GLU A 173 13.18 4.44 15.94
CA GLU A 173 14.42 3.72 15.66
C GLU A 173 14.52 2.41 16.48
N GLY A 174 13.61 2.19 17.43
CA GLY A 174 13.52 0.97 18.23
C GLY A 174 14.49 0.95 19.41
N THR A 175 14.89 2.12 19.93
CA THR A 175 15.80 2.23 21.07
C THR A 175 15.15 1.66 22.34
N VAL A 176 15.80 0.66 22.94
CA VAL A 176 15.44 0.10 24.25
C VAL A 176 16.44 0.57 25.31
N PRO A 177 16.02 1.28 26.37
CA PRO A 177 16.90 1.68 27.46
C PRO A 177 17.54 0.47 28.16
N LYS A 178 18.82 0.57 28.56
CA LYS A 178 19.56 -0.52 29.23
C LYS A 178 18.85 -1.05 30.48
N ASN A 179 18.24 -0.15 31.27
CA ASN A 179 17.52 -0.46 32.50
C ASN A 179 16.01 -0.23 32.33
N TRP A 180 15.45 -0.69 31.21
CA TRP A 180 14.05 -0.48 30.87
C TRP A 180 13.10 -1.01 31.97
N LYS A 181 11.96 -0.33 32.13
CA LYS A 181 10.84 -0.73 32.98
C LYS A 181 9.55 -0.69 32.18
N LYS A 182 8.55 -1.51 32.57
CA LYS A 182 7.23 -1.50 31.92
C LYS A 182 6.57 -0.12 31.93
N SER A 183 6.77 0.67 32.99
CA SER A 183 6.23 2.02 33.14
C SER A 183 6.85 3.06 32.18
N GLN A 184 7.92 2.71 31.46
CA GLN A 184 8.55 3.58 30.46
C GLN A 184 8.03 3.31 29.05
N ARG A 185 7.11 2.36 28.88
CA ARG A 185 6.50 2.08 27.59
C ARG A 185 5.51 3.18 27.26
N LEU A 186 5.60 3.68 26.04
CA LEU A 186 4.70 4.67 25.47
C LEU A 186 3.88 3.95 24.40
N HIS A 187 2.66 3.57 24.73
CA HIS A 187 1.75 2.89 23.82
C HIS A 187 1.13 3.90 22.86
N VAL A 188 1.11 3.49 21.59
CA VAL A 188 0.39 4.22 20.55
C VAL A 188 -1.10 4.12 20.86
N GLY A 189 -1.78 5.25 20.88
CA GLY A 189 -3.17 5.40 21.29
C GLY A 189 -3.40 5.61 22.78
N LYS A 190 -2.41 5.45 23.67
CA LYS A 190 -2.56 5.81 25.10
C LYS A 190 -1.71 7.01 25.46
N GLU A 191 -0.41 6.78 25.62
CA GLU A 191 0.54 7.85 25.91
C GLU A 191 0.83 8.69 24.66
N ILE A 192 0.69 8.10 23.46
CA ILE A 192 0.92 8.75 22.18
C ILE A 192 -0.36 8.72 21.36
N ASN A 193 -1.15 9.80 21.41
CA ASN A 193 -2.37 9.91 20.62
C ASN A 193 -2.07 10.03 19.12
N VAL A 194 -2.80 9.27 18.31
CA VAL A 194 -2.75 9.35 16.85
C VAL A 194 -3.53 10.58 16.39
N PRO A 195 -2.91 11.54 15.67
CA PRO A 195 -3.62 12.71 15.18
C PRO A 195 -4.72 12.35 14.17
N ILE A 196 -5.72 13.22 14.07
CA ILE A 196 -6.74 13.13 13.03
C ILE A 196 -6.07 13.21 11.65
N ASP A 197 -6.52 12.37 10.73
CA ASP A 197 -5.99 12.28 9.36
C ASP A 197 -4.47 12.01 9.30
N ALA A 198 -3.92 11.34 10.32
CA ALA A 198 -2.55 10.87 10.35
C ALA A 198 -2.45 9.38 10.64
N GLY A 199 -1.33 8.78 10.22
CA GLY A 199 -0.98 7.42 10.61
C GLY A 199 -0.43 7.32 12.03
N PRO A 200 -0.27 6.09 12.58
CA PRO A 200 0.28 5.86 13.91
C PRO A 200 1.74 6.35 14.08
N SER A 201 2.45 6.57 12.96
CA SER A 201 3.77 7.21 12.91
C SER A 201 3.72 8.75 13.00
N GLY A 202 2.52 9.34 13.03
CA GLY A 202 2.29 10.79 12.97
C GLY A 202 2.34 11.38 11.56
N LYS A 203 2.49 10.56 10.51
CA LYS A 203 2.54 11.03 9.12
C LYS A 203 1.17 11.53 8.64
N PRO A 204 1.05 12.80 8.20
CA PRO A 204 -0.23 13.39 7.81
C PRO A 204 -0.67 12.96 6.41
N MET A 205 -1.94 12.59 6.26
CA MET A 205 -2.48 12.19 4.95
C MET A 205 -2.44 13.32 3.91
N ALA A 206 -2.57 14.57 4.35
CA ALA A 206 -2.49 15.75 3.50
C ALA A 206 -1.11 15.95 2.83
N GLY A 207 -0.09 15.20 3.25
CA GLY A 207 1.24 15.20 2.68
C GLY A 207 2.30 15.78 3.60
N GLY A 208 3.55 15.39 3.34
CA GLY A 208 4.69 15.74 4.18
C GLY A 208 5.98 15.10 3.67
N TYR A 209 7.03 15.15 4.49
CA TYR A 209 8.27 14.44 4.17
C TYR A 209 8.22 13.00 4.67
N MET A 210 8.66 12.09 3.80
CA MET A 210 8.87 10.67 4.12
C MET A 210 10.12 10.51 4.99
N ASP A 211 10.15 9.48 5.83
CA ASP A 211 11.34 9.12 6.61
C ASP A 211 12.15 8.06 5.89
N TYR A 212 13.48 8.18 5.92
CA TYR A 212 14.37 7.17 5.35
C TYR A 212 14.77 6.15 6.41
N SER A 213 14.58 4.87 6.13
CA SER A 213 14.69 3.79 7.11
C SER A 213 16.11 3.24 7.34
N GLY A 214 17.08 3.59 6.47
CA GLY A 214 18.46 3.09 6.57
C GLY A 214 18.60 1.56 6.58
N ASP A 215 19.77 1.04 6.92
CA ASP A 215 20.07 -0.40 6.80
C ASP A 215 19.27 -1.29 7.75
N ASN A 216 18.80 -0.74 8.87
CA ASN A 216 18.08 -1.49 9.89
C ASN A 216 16.56 -1.47 9.70
N GLY A 217 16.05 -0.73 8.71
CA GLY A 217 14.62 -0.45 8.61
C GLY A 217 14.16 0.56 9.66
N GLY A 218 12.88 0.92 9.60
CA GLY A 218 12.32 2.02 10.38
C GLY A 218 10.96 1.67 10.97
N ASN A 219 10.40 2.64 11.70
CA ASN A 219 9.13 2.51 12.40
C ASN A 219 9.09 1.22 13.26
N ILE A 220 10.11 1.07 14.09
CA ILE A 220 10.26 -0.10 14.96
C ILE A 220 9.46 0.17 16.22
N VAL A 221 8.38 -0.61 16.38
CA VAL A 221 7.54 -0.64 17.57
C VAL A 221 7.69 -1.98 18.26
N PHE A 222 7.15 -2.08 19.47
CA PHE A 222 7.17 -3.31 20.25
C PHE A 222 5.75 -3.74 20.57
N THR A 223 5.56 -5.04 20.72
CA THR A 223 4.33 -5.60 21.27
C THR A 223 4.62 -6.56 22.42
N GLU A 224 3.61 -6.83 23.22
CA GLU A 224 3.72 -7.83 24.27
C GLU A 224 3.59 -9.24 23.67
N PRO A 225 4.52 -10.15 23.99
CA PRO A 225 4.31 -11.55 23.66
C PRO A 225 3.24 -12.15 24.56
N MET A 226 2.80 -13.36 24.19
CA MET A 226 1.88 -14.16 25.00
C MET A 226 2.37 -14.26 26.45
N LYS A 227 1.44 -14.15 27.40
CA LYS A 227 1.72 -14.13 28.85
C LYS A 227 2.67 -15.23 29.32
N ALA A 228 2.57 -16.43 28.74
CA ALA A 228 3.43 -17.57 29.08
C ALA A 228 4.92 -17.36 28.73
N VAL A 229 5.23 -16.52 27.73
CA VAL A 229 6.60 -16.28 27.23
C VAL A 229 7.18 -14.96 27.74
N GLN A 230 6.35 -14.07 28.33
CA GLN A 230 6.77 -12.78 28.87
C GLN A 230 7.96 -12.81 29.84
N PRO A 231 8.16 -13.85 30.70
CA PRO A 231 9.34 -13.92 31.56
C PRO A 231 10.67 -14.09 30.79
N LEU A 232 10.61 -14.63 29.58
CA LEU A 232 11.78 -14.90 28.73
C LEU A 232 11.97 -13.80 27.69
N VAL A 233 10.88 -13.34 27.10
CA VAL A 233 10.85 -12.30 26.09
C VAL A 233 9.94 -11.20 26.60
N PRO A 234 10.45 -10.10 27.15
CA PRO A 234 9.61 -9.08 27.77
C PRO A 234 8.85 -8.20 26.76
N HIS A 235 9.32 -8.15 25.52
CA HIS A 235 8.77 -7.36 24.42
C HIS A 235 9.28 -7.93 23.09
N VAL A 236 8.47 -7.86 22.02
CA VAL A 236 8.83 -8.33 20.68
C VAL A 236 8.93 -7.13 19.75
N PRO A 237 10.08 -6.89 19.10
CA PRO A 237 10.21 -5.82 18.12
C PRO A 237 9.47 -6.18 16.82
N LEU A 238 8.68 -5.24 16.33
CA LEU A 238 8.00 -5.27 15.04
C LEU A 238 8.59 -4.16 14.18
N LYS A 239 9.21 -4.56 13.07
CA LYS A 239 9.75 -3.64 12.08
C LYS A 239 8.70 -3.41 11.00
N LEU A 240 8.15 -2.20 10.94
CA LEU A 240 7.04 -1.87 10.04
C LEU A 240 7.51 -1.28 8.70
N THR A 241 8.78 -0.86 8.61
CA THR A 241 9.36 -0.35 7.36
C THR A 241 10.60 -1.13 6.99
N ALA A 242 10.67 -1.60 5.74
CA ALA A 242 11.82 -2.28 5.19
C ALA A 242 13.09 -1.41 5.21
N SER A 243 14.26 -2.03 5.14
CA SER A 243 15.54 -1.31 5.09
C SER A 243 15.72 -0.53 3.78
N ASN A 244 16.43 0.59 3.84
CA ASN A 244 16.86 1.42 2.72
C ASN A 244 15.72 1.87 1.81
N ILE A 245 14.63 2.32 2.40
CA ILE A 245 13.47 2.85 1.70
C ILE A 245 12.95 4.11 2.41
N TRP A 246 12.28 4.97 1.65
CA TRP A 246 11.55 6.11 2.20
C TRP A 246 10.13 5.69 2.50
N ASP A 247 9.57 6.14 3.62
CA ASP A 247 8.24 5.69 4.06
C ASP A 247 7.39 6.81 4.66
N ALA A 248 6.09 6.72 4.39
CA ALA A 248 5.02 7.43 5.08
C ALA A 248 4.03 6.38 5.60
N LEU A 249 4.25 5.94 6.83
CA LEU A 249 3.61 4.75 7.39
C LEU A 249 2.16 4.99 7.81
N GLY A 250 1.28 4.08 7.38
CA GLY A 250 -0.04 3.86 8.00
C GLY A 250 -1.06 4.99 7.76
N LEU A 251 -1.08 5.56 6.57
CA LEU A 251 -1.95 6.68 6.24
C LEU A 251 -3.44 6.29 6.22
N PRO A 252 -4.32 7.20 6.66
CA PRO A 252 -5.76 6.99 6.66
C PRO A 252 -6.49 7.10 5.32
N LEU A 253 -5.93 6.53 4.25
CA LEU A 253 -6.50 6.67 2.91
C LEU A 253 -7.95 6.19 2.85
N THR A 254 -8.75 6.85 2.02
CA THR A 254 -10.15 6.49 1.78
C THR A 254 -10.38 6.21 0.29
N ALA A 255 -11.48 5.55 -0.05
CA ALA A 255 -11.89 5.33 -1.43
C ALA A 255 -12.45 6.59 -2.10
N PHE A 256 -12.53 7.69 -1.35
CA PHE A 256 -13.33 8.83 -1.71
C PHE A 256 -12.45 10.04 -1.98
N ASN A 257 -12.69 10.64 -3.13
CA ASN A 257 -12.00 11.87 -3.51
C ASN A 257 -12.58 13.09 -2.77
N ASP A 258 -11.72 14.02 -2.35
CA ASP A 258 -12.08 15.29 -1.72
C ASP A 258 -13.06 16.09 -2.60
N SER A 259 -12.76 16.14 -3.90
CA SER A 259 -13.51 16.92 -4.90
C SER A 259 -14.93 16.40 -5.12
N ARG A 260 -15.12 15.08 -5.07
CA ARG A 260 -16.39 14.40 -5.37
C ARG A 260 -17.25 14.20 -4.13
N ARG A 261 -16.65 13.95 -2.97
CA ARG A 261 -17.40 13.62 -1.77
C ARG A 261 -18.19 14.83 -1.25
N LYS A 262 -19.53 14.71 -1.19
CA LYS A 262 -20.47 15.73 -0.69
C LYS A 262 -21.58 15.13 0.18
N GLY A 263 -22.06 15.86 1.19
CA GLY A 263 -23.11 15.36 2.10
C GLY A 263 -22.55 14.48 3.22
N THR A 264 -23.41 13.71 3.89
CA THR A 264 -23.05 12.90 5.07
C THR A 264 -22.60 11.51 4.65
N ILE A 265 -21.81 10.81 5.47
CA ILE A 265 -21.32 9.44 5.17
C ILE A 265 -22.46 8.46 4.80
N ARG A 266 -23.68 8.69 5.30
CA ARG A 266 -24.87 7.88 5.00
C ARG A 266 -25.40 8.06 3.57
N SER A 267 -24.93 9.05 2.82
CA SER A 267 -25.33 9.30 1.44
C SER A 267 -24.40 8.66 0.41
N ILE A 268 -23.44 7.84 0.84
CA ILE A 268 -22.47 7.18 -0.06
C ILE A 268 -23.19 6.17 -0.95
N THR A 269 -22.84 6.19 -2.22
CA THR A 269 -23.32 5.26 -3.25
C THR A 269 -22.14 4.57 -3.92
N GLY A 270 -22.41 3.52 -4.69
CA GLY A 270 -21.39 2.83 -5.50
C GLY A 270 -20.59 3.76 -6.44
N LYS A 271 -21.14 4.92 -6.82
CA LYS A 271 -20.50 5.89 -7.72
C LYS A 271 -19.43 6.74 -7.03
N ASP A 272 -19.44 6.81 -5.71
CA ASP A 272 -18.48 7.62 -4.93
C ASP A 272 -17.11 6.93 -4.81
N PHE A 273 -17.07 5.61 -4.95
CA PHE A 273 -15.87 4.80 -4.77
C PHE A 273 -14.89 4.93 -5.94
N GLN A 274 -13.61 5.07 -5.60
CA GLN A 274 -12.51 4.86 -6.52
C GLN A 274 -11.83 3.52 -6.23
N PRO A 275 -11.44 2.74 -7.24
CA PRO A 275 -10.75 1.46 -7.06
C PRO A 275 -9.30 1.63 -6.55
N TYR A 276 -8.75 2.83 -6.64
CA TYR A 276 -7.42 3.16 -6.17
C TYR A 276 -7.29 4.67 -5.90
N GLN A 277 -6.24 5.02 -5.17
CA GLN A 277 -5.80 6.40 -4.91
C GLN A 277 -4.44 6.64 -5.56
N TYR A 278 -4.15 7.90 -5.91
CA TYR A 278 -2.86 8.27 -6.48
C TYR A 278 -1.94 8.84 -5.40
N SER A 279 -0.90 8.08 -5.04
CA SER A 279 0.18 8.55 -4.18
C SER A 279 1.20 9.27 -5.03
N MET A 280 1.38 10.55 -4.78
CA MET A 280 2.32 11.40 -5.50
C MET A 280 3.57 11.57 -4.66
N VAL A 281 4.75 11.44 -5.27
CA VAL A 281 6.03 11.66 -4.59
C VAL A 281 6.90 12.58 -5.43
N GLN A 282 7.36 13.65 -4.80
CA GLN A 282 8.24 14.66 -5.36
C GLN A 282 9.64 14.52 -4.77
N LEU A 283 10.66 14.70 -5.62
CA LEU A 283 12.05 14.79 -5.21
C LEU A 283 12.39 16.23 -4.84
N HIS A 284 12.81 16.47 -3.61
CA HIS A 284 13.23 17.76 -3.10
C HIS A 284 14.72 17.74 -2.72
N ASP A 285 15.35 18.90 -2.70
CA ASP A 285 16.68 19.07 -2.13
C ASP A 285 16.64 19.06 -0.58
N LYS A 286 17.81 19.09 0.05
CA LYS A 286 17.96 19.10 1.52
C LYS A 286 17.21 20.26 2.20
N ASN A 287 17.01 21.38 1.51
CA ASN A 287 16.32 22.56 2.00
C ASN A 287 14.81 22.49 1.76
N GLY A 288 14.32 21.41 1.13
CA GLY A 288 12.91 21.22 0.84
C GLY A 288 12.44 21.87 -0.45
N LYS A 289 13.33 22.38 -1.31
CA LYS A 289 12.93 22.92 -2.61
C LYS A 289 12.74 21.78 -3.62
N PRO A 290 11.64 21.76 -4.40
CA PRO A 290 11.44 20.76 -5.45
C PRO A 290 12.59 20.78 -6.48
N ILE A 291 13.13 19.61 -6.80
CA ILE A 291 14.11 19.45 -7.86
C ILE A 291 13.38 19.47 -9.21
N THR A 292 13.88 20.27 -10.15
CA THR A 292 13.28 20.40 -11.49
C THR A 292 14.21 19.93 -12.59
N VAL A 293 13.66 19.27 -13.60
CA VAL A 293 14.33 18.87 -14.83
C VAL A 293 13.54 19.43 -16.00
N ASN A 294 14.19 20.22 -16.87
CA ASN A 294 13.55 20.88 -18.02
C ASN A 294 12.31 21.70 -17.61
N GLY A 295 12.38 22.41 -16.48
CA GLY A 295 11.30 23.25 -15.96
C GLY A 295 10.13 22.48 -15.32
N LYS A 296 10.21 21.15 -15.19
CA LYS A 296 9.19 20.32 -14.53
C LYS A 296 9.72 19.76 -13.22
N ILE A 297 8.89 19.75 -12.19
CA ILE A 297 9.20 19.08 -10.92
C ILE A 297 9.42 17.58 -11.20
N VAL A 298 10.45 17.00 -10.58
CA VAL A 298 10.66 15.55 -10.57
C VAL A 298 9.62 14.93 -9.64
N GLU A 299 8.53 14.48 -10.24
CA GLU A 299 7.39 13.89 -9.56
C GLU A 299 6.96 12.60 -10.28
N PHE A 300 6.62 11.59 -9.49
CA PHE A 300 6.04 10.34 -9.98
C PHE A 300 4.81 9.99 -9.14
N PHE A 301 4.03 9.03 -9.63
CA PHE A 301 2.89 8.51 -8.89
C PHE A 301 2.95 6.99 -8.76
N GLY A 302 2.46 6.50 -7.62
CA GLY A 302 2.05 5.12 -7.40
C GLY A 302 0.54 5.04 -7.27
N THR A 303 -0.04 3.89 -7.59
CA THR A 303 -1.47 3.63 -7.37
C THR A 303 -1.63 2.78 -6.11
N ASN A 304 -2.38 3.28 -5.15
CA ASN A 304 -2.72 2.55 -3.93
C ASN A 304 -4.09 1.93 -4.15
N PRO A 305 -4.20 0.60 -4.36
CA PRO A 305 -5.49 -0.04 -4.48
C PRO A 305 -6.29 0.18 -3.21
N VAL A 306 -7.55 0.58 -3.39
CA VAL A 306 -8.51 0.73 -2.31
C VAL A 306 -9.59 -0.32 -2.55
N ASP A 307 -9.50 -1.42 -1.81
CA ASP A 307 -10.33 -2.59 -2.07
C ASP A 307 -11.69 -2.47 -1.39
N ILE A 308 -12.71 -2.27 -2.24
CA ILE A 308 -14.15 -2.35 -1.95
C ILE A 308 -14.97 -3.08 -3.05
N PRO A 309 -14.53 -3.23 -4.33
CA PRO A 309 -15.50 -3.52 -5.41
C PRO A 309 -16.30 -4.83 -5.28
N ASN A 310 -15.89 -5.80 -4.46
CA ASN A 310 -16.59 -7.08 -4.35
C ASN A 310 -17.39 -7.28 -3.06
N CYS A 311 -17.33 -6.37 -2.07
CA CYS A 311 -18.07 -6.58 -0.83
C CYS A 311 -19.58 -6.54 -1.07
N ALA A 312 -20.10 -5.56 -1.81
CA ALA A 312 -21.54 -5.48 -2.12
C ALA A 312 -22.00 -6.55 -3.13
N ILE A 313 -21.14 -6.95 -4.07
CA ILE A 313 -21.47 -7.99 -5.07
C ILE A 313 -21.50 -9.39 -4.45
N CYS A 314 -20.71 -9.64 -3.41
CA CYS A 314 -20.67 -10.92 -2.72
C CYS A 314 -21.54 -10.97 -1.45
N HIS A 315 -21.65 -9.87 -0.69
CA HIS A 315 -22.24 -9.83 0.65
C HIS A 315 -23.46 -8.88 0.82
N SER A 316 -24.00 -8.29 -0.25
CA SER A 316 -25.34 -7.70 -0.15
C SER A 316 -26.40 -8.80 -0.02
N GLY A 317 -27.62 -8.47 0.41
CA GLY A 317 -28.72 -9.45 0.47
C GLY A 317 -29.04 -10.15 -0.86
N ASP A 318 -28.60 -9.57 -1.99
CA ASP A 318 -28.73 -10.11 -3.34
C ASP A 318 -27.37 -10.60 -3.92
N GLY A 319 -26.33 -10.70 -3.08
CA GLY A 319 -24.97 -11.04 -3.48
C GLY A 319 -24.77 -12.53 -3.75
N LYS A 320 -23.77 -12.88 -4.56
CA LYS A 320 -23.49 -14.29 -4.93
C LYS A 320 -23.09 -15.21 -3.77
N ALA A 321 -22.72 -14.65 -2.63
CA ALA A 321 -22.29 -15.39 -1.43
C ALA A 321 -23.20 -15.14 -0.21
N ALA A 322 -24.37 -14.54 -0.41
CA ALA A 322 -25.42 -14.39 0.59
C ALA A 322 -26.32 -15.63 0.66
#